data_AF-A0A1H2F5Z6-F1
#
_entry.id   AF-A0A1H2F5Z6-F1
#
_cell.length_a   1.000
_cell.length_b   1.000
_cell.length_c   1.000
_cell.angle_alpha   90.00
_cell.angle_beta   90.00
_cell.angle_gamma   90.00
#
_symmetry.space_group_name_H-M   'P 1'
#
loop_
_entity.id
_entity.type
_entity.pdbx_description
1 polymer ?
#
loop_
_entity_poly.entity_id
_entity_poly.type
_entity_poly.pdbx_seq_one_letter_code
_entity_poly.pdbx_strand_id
1 'polypeptide(L)'
;MTDIRINQVAWDGNEALKSIRHQVFVDEQQVPAELEWDADDAEATHFLLFVDDEPAGTARLLADGHIGRVAILPPWRGQGLGERLMLHIMAHAEAQGLSPLVLSAQVHALPFYAKLGFAISSEEYMEAGIPHREMRWPAAEKELPPIDFTSPGRFEVHNPPVATRARYTSELPQQLGTDSELVELDEDNAGDHLCHLILQTRHSLRVYHADLMLWLCHRQRVIDCLEQRIASEPRFALQVLLDQLPGNFLQGHSLAQLMHRFPSRVSIRQQHPELASDPQAYCLADSTGLMMLPQPQKKQGFIRYYSRDQVKRWQGRFQELWESGHTPSELRRFQL
;
A
#
# COMPACT_ATOMS: atom_id res chain seq x y z
N MET A 1 -23.77 16.04 19.04
CA MET A 1 -22.99 15.61 17.87
C MET A 1 -23.58 16.35 16.70
N THR A 2 -22.77 17.12 15.97
CA THR A 2 -23.21 17.80 14.74
C THR A 2 -23.50 16.74 13.68
N ASP A 3 -24.71 16.69 13.15
CA ASP A 3 -25.07 15.78 12.07
C ASP A 3 -24.57 16.36 10.74
N ILE A 4 -23.86 15.56 9.96
CA ILE A 4 -23.27 16.00 8.70
C ILE A 4 -23.66 15.00 7.62
N ARG A 5 -24.39 15.48 6.61
CA ARG A 5 -24.93 14.65 5.52
C ARG A 5 -24.54 15.25 4.17
N ILE A 6 -24.18 14.38 3.21
CA ILE A 6 -23.87 14.79 1.83
C ILE A 6 -24.82 14.02 0.93
N ASN A 7 -25.62 14.75 0.16
CA ASN A 7 -26.61 14.16 -0.74
C ASN A 7 -26.27 14.53 -2.18
N GLN A 8 -26.48 13.60 -3.09
CA GLN A 8 -26.56 13.90 -4.51
C GLN A 8 -27.91 14.57 -4.79
N VAL A 9 -27.87 15.66 -5.55
CA VAL A 9 -29.06 16.44 -5.90
C VAL A 9 -29.08 16.73 -7.40
N ALA A 10 -30.27 16.88 -7.96
CA ALA A 10 -30.43 17.34 -9.33
C ALA A 10 -30.19 18.85 -9.42
N TRP A 11 -29.81 19.35 -10.59
CA TRP A 11 -29.72 20.79 -10.83
C TRP A 11 -31.08 21.48 -10.73
N ASP A 12 -32.10 20.87 -11.34
CA ASP A 12 -33.45 21.41 -11.38
C ASP A 12 -34.13 21.31 -10.01
N GLY A 13 -34.79 22.39 -9.61
CA GLY A 13 -35.54 22.47 -8.35
C GLY A 13 -34.70 22.61 -7.07
N ASN A 14 -33.37 22.70 -7.16
CA ASN A 14 -32.50 22.82 -5.98
C ASN A 14 -32.02 24.27 -5.75
N GLU A 15 -32.86 25.06 -5.10
CA GLU A 15 -32.57 26.48 -4.77
C GLU A 15 -31.40 26.64 -3.80
N ALA A 16 -31.24 25.72 -2.85
CA ALA A 16 -30.17 25.76 -1.85
C ALA A 16 -28.77 25.73 -2.50
N LEU A 17 -28.57 24.87 -3.50
CA LEU A 17 -27.32 24.77 -4.24
C LEU A 17 -27.01 26.07 -4.99
N LYS A 18 -28.01 26.64 -5.68
CA LYS A 18 -27.87 27.90 -6.41
C LYS A 18 -27.59 29.07 -5.46
N SER A 19 -28.25 29.10 -4.31
CA SER A 19 -28.04 30.13 -3.29
C SER A 19 -26.62 30.09 -2.73
N ILE A 20 -26.08 28.91 -2.40
CA ILE A 20 -24.69 28.78 -1.90
C ILE A 20 -23.69 29.25 -2.96
N ARG A 21 -23.86 28.81 -4.22
CA ARG A 21 -22.99 29.22 -5.33
C ARG A 21 -23.02 30.73 -5.55
N HIS A 22 -24.20 31.34 -5.56
CA HIS A 22 -24.34 32.79 -5.69
C HIS A 22 -23.62 33.53 -4.55
N GLN A 23 -23.86 33.13 -3.30
CA GLN A 23 -23.25 33.78 -2.14
C GLN A 23 -21.72 33.70 -2.17
N VAL A 24 -21.16 32.54 -2.53
CA VAL A 24 -19.70 32.33 -2.48
C VAL A 24 -18.99 32.86 -3.72
N PHE A 25 -19.51 32.59 -4.93
CA PHE A 25 -18.82 32.98 -6.16
C PHE A 25 -19.17 34.39 -6.60
N VAL A 26 -20.45 34.77 -6.58
CA VAL A 26 -20.89 36.10 -7.04
C VAL A 26 -20.71 37.14 -5.95
N ASP A 27 -21.33 36.95 -4.79
CA ASP A 27 -21.36 37.99 -3.74
C ASP A 27 -20.00 38.13 -3.04
N GLU A 28 -19.32 37.02 -2.72
CA GLU A 28 -18.06 37.05 -2.00
C GLU A 28 -16.84 37.20 -2.94
N GLN A 29 -16.71 36.31 -3.94
CA GLN A 29 -15.53 36.30 -4.81
C GLN A 29 -15.64 37.25 -6.01
N GLN A 30 -16.78 37.92 -6.18
CA GLN A 30 -17.02 38.90 -7.24
C GLN A 30 -16.87 38.30 -8.66
N VAL A 31 -17.16 37.01 -8.81
CA VAL A 31 -17.30 36.36 -10.12
C VAL A 31 -18.54 36.94 -10.81
N PRO A 32 -18.44 37.40 -12.07
CA PRO A 32 -19.61 37.88 -12.81
C PRO A 32 -20.73 36.83 -12.83
N ALA A 33 -21.94 37.22 -12.42
CA ALA A 33 -23.08 36.29 -12.28
C ALA A 33 -23.44 35.55 -13.58
N GLU A 34 -23.15 36.16 -14.73
CA GLU A 34 -23.33 35.56 -16.07
C GLU A 34 -22.36 34.42 -16.38
N LEU A 35 -21.21 34.34 -15.70
CA LEU A 35 -20.21 33.29 -15.85
C LEU A 35 -20.40 32.13 -14.86
N GLU A 36 -21.17 32.35 -13.79
CA GLU A 36 -21.37 31.34 -12.75
C GLU A 36 -22.20 30.16 -13.25
N TRP A 37 -23.21 30.44 -14.08
CA TRP A 37 -24.16 29.47 -14.62
C TRP A 37 -23.70 29.01 -16.00
N ASP A 38 -23.48 27.71 -16.17
CA ASP A 38 -23.04 27.15 -17.46
C ASP A 38 -23.95 26.03 -17.96
N ALA A 39 -23.72 25.58 -19.20
CA ALA A 39 -24.52 24.53 -19.83
C ALA A 39 -24.33 23.16 -19.17
N ASP A 40 -23.16 22.93 -18.56
CA ASP A 40 -22.81 21.65 -17.94
C ASP A 40 -23.60 21.42 -16.64
N ASP A 41 -24.13 22.48 -16.03
CA ASP A 41 -24.93 22.39 -14.81
C ASP A 41 -26.14 21.43 -14.96
N ALA A 42 -26.76 21.34 -16.13
CA ALA A 42 -27.92 20.47 -16.34
C ALA A 42 -27.56 18.96 -16.35
N GLU A 43 -26.35 18.61 -16.76
CA GLU A 43 -25.92 17.22 -16.96
C GLU A 43 -24.98 16.71 -15.86
N ALA A 44 -24.47 17.62 -15.02
CA ALA A 44 -23.55 17.28 -13.95
C ALA A 44 -24.22 16.59 -12.75
N THR A 45 -23.43 15.80 -12.03
CA THR A 45 -23.80 15.32 -10.70
C THR A 45 -23.48 16.40 -9.68
N HIS A 46 -24.48 16.85 -8.92
CA HIS A 46 -24.30 17.86 -7.88
C HIS A 46 -24.37 17.25 -6.50
N PHE A 47 -23.57 17.81 -5.58
CA PHE A 47 -23.50 17.38 -4.19
C PHE A 47 -23.85 18.55 -3.28
N LEU A 48 -24.75 18.32 -2.33
CA LEU A 48 -25.14 19.29 -1.32
C LEU A 48 -24.78 18.75 0.07
N LEU A 49 -23.97 19.52 0.79
CA LEU A 49 -23.54 19.25 2.15
C LEU A 49 -24.50 19.94 3.12
N PHE A 50 -24.98 19.19 4.11
CA PHE A 50 -25.82 19.65 5.20
C PHE A 50 -25.10 19.51 6.53
N VAL A 51 -25.31 20.49 7.40
CA VAL A 51 -24.88 20.48 8.81
C VAL A 51 -26.12 20.77 9.66
N ASP A 52 -26.51 19.83 10.51
CA ASP A 52 -27.73 19.92 11.33
C ASP A 52 -28.97 20.34 10.50
N ASP A 53 -29.17 19.68 9.36
CA ASP A 53 -30.22 19.94 8.36
C ASP A 53 -30.14 21.27 7.60
N GLU A 54 -29.13 22.10 7.85
CA GLU A 54 -28.89 23.35 7.12
C GLU A 54 -27.90 23.15 5.95
N PRO A 55 -28.21 23.63 4.73
CA PRO A 55 -27.26 23.62 3.62
C PRO A 55 -26.00 24.44 3.95
N ALA A 56 -24.84 23.78 3.94
CA ALA A 56 -23.57 24.36 4.35
C ALA A 56 -22.55 24.45 3.22
N GLY A 57 -22.67 23.62 2.18
CA GLY A 57 -21.73 23.61 1.07
C GLY A 57 -22.22 22.82 -0.13
N THR A 58 -21.52 22.98 -1.26
CA THR A 58 -21.87 22.36 -2.54
C THR A 58 -20.64 22.05 -3.37
N ALA A 59 -20.79 21.13 -4.31
CA ALA A 59 -19.81 20.83 -5.35
C ALA A 59 -20.49 20.20 -6.58
N ARG A 60 -19.78 20.21 -7.70
CA ARG A 60 -20.22 19.64 -8.98
C ARG A 60 -19.16 18.64 -9.47
N LEU A 61 -19.62 17.52 -10.03
CA LEU A 61 -18.80 16.54 -10.75
C LEU A 61 -19.37 16.35 -12.16
N LEU A 62 -18.54 16.60 -13.17
CA LEU A 62 -18.86 16.33 -14.57
C LEU A 62 -18.55 14.86 -14.94
N ALA A 63 -19.19 14.38 -16.00
CA ALA A 63 -19.04 13.00 -16.48
C ALA A 63 -17.62 12.66 -17.00
N ASP A 64 -16.78 13.67 -17.26
CA ASP A 64 -15.40 13.53 -17.67
C ASP A 64 -14.41 13.58 -16.49
N GLY A 65 -14.90 13.67 -15.26
CA GLY A 65 -14.08 13.71 -14.05
C GLY A 65 -13.71 15.11 -13.56
N HIS A 66 -14.19 16.18 -14.20
CA HIS A 66 -13.97 17.54 -13.70
C HIS A 66 -14.80 17.84 -12.45
N ILE A 67 -14.12 18.20 -11.37
CA ILE A 67 -14.71 18.70 -10.13
C ILE A 67 -14.69 20.23 -10.18
N GLY A 68 -15.84 20.84 -9.91
CA GLY A 68 -16.01 22.27 -9.92
C GLY A 68 -17.03 22.76 -8.91
N ARG A 69 -17.21 24.09 -8.86
CA ARG A 69 -18.20 24.77 -8.01
C ARG A 69 -18.18 24.32 -6.54
N VAL A 70 -16.98 24.02 -6.04
CA VAL A 70 -16.76 23.62 -4.64
C VAL A 70 -16.85 24.86 -3.77
N ALA A 71 -17.86 24.93 -2.91
CA ALA A 71 -18.11 26.08 -2.05
C ALA A 71 -18.61 25.64 -0.67
N ILE A 72 -18.06 26.24 0.38
CA ILE A 72 -18.54 26.13 1.76
C ILE A 72 -18.93 27.54 2.20
N LEU A 73 -20.12 27.71 2.75
CA LEU A 73 -20.60 28.99 3.27
C LEU A 73 -19.70 29.48 4.44
N PRO A 74 -19.45 30.79 4.57
CA PRO A 74 -18.51 31.33 5.57
C PRO A 74 -18.68 30.84 7.01
N PRO A 75 -19.90 30.70 7.57
CA PRO A 75 -20.10 30.23 8.95
C PRO A 75 -19.57 28.81 9.22
N TRP A 76 -19.46 28.00 8.17
CA TRP A 76 -19.14 26.57 8.25
C TRP A 76 -17.67 26.26 7.89
N ARG A 77 -16.88 27.28 7.51
CA ARG A 77 -15.47 27.10 7.13
C ARG A 77 -14.58 26.78 8.33
N GLY A 78 -13.43 26.15 8.07
CA GLY A 78 -12.45 25.79 9.10
C GLY A 78 -12.81 24.57 9.96
N GLN A 79 -13.95 23.91 9.69
CA GLN A 79 -14.44 22.76 10.45
C GLN A 79 -14.19 21.40 9.76
N GLY A 80 -13.34 21.36 8.73
CA GLY A 80 -13.05 20.14 7.96
C GLY A 80 -14.16 19.69 6.99
N LEU A 81 -15.20 20.52 6.82
CA LEU A 81 -16.35 20.19 5.97
C LEU A 81 -16.01 20.09 4.47
N GLY A 82 -15.13 20.98 3.97
CA GLY A 82 -14.67 20.91 2.58
C GLY A 82 -13.91 19.63 2.27
N GLU A 83 -13.09 19.15 3.21
CA GLU A 83 -12.38 17.88 3.09
C GLU A 83 -13.36 16.70 3.04
N ARG A 84 -14.35 16.67 3.95
CA ARG A 84 -15.41 15.65 3.94
C ARG A 84 -16.20 15.62 2.64
N LEU A 85 -16.54 16.80 2.11
CA LEU A 85 -17.24 16.95 0.83
C LEU A 85 -16.40 16.37 -0.31
N MET A 86 -15.13 16.76 -0.41
CA MET A 86 -14.24 16.28 -1.47
C MET A 86 -14.00 14.77 -1.38
N LEU A 87 -13.75 14.21 -0.20
CA LEU A 87 -13.56 12.77 -0.04
C LEU A 87 -14.80 11.96 -0.47
N HIS A 88 -16.00 12.49 -0.20
CA HIS A 88 -17.24 11.86 -0.66
C HIS A 88 -17.34 11.86 -2.20
N ILE A 89 -16.98 12.98 -2.84
CA ILE A 89 -16.99 13.10 -4.31
C ILE A 89 -15.96 12.18 -4.94
N MET A 90 -14.75 12.12 -4.39
CA MET A 90 -13.68 11.23 -4.86
C MET A 90 -14.12 9.77 -4.80
N ALA A 91 -14.68 9.33 -3.67
CA ALA A 91 -15.20 7.96 -3.52
C ALA A 91 -16.35 7.66 -4.48
N HIS A 92 -17.24 8.64 -4.72
CA HIS A 92 -18.31 8.50 -5.71
C HIS A 92 -17.76 8.36 -7.14
N ALA A 93 -16.77 9.18 -7.50
CA ALA A 93 -16.17 9.15 -8.84
C ALA A 93 -15.38 7.85 -9.08
N GLU A 94 -14.63 7.37 -8.08
CA GLU A 94 -13.98 6.05 -8.13
C GLU A 94 -14.97 4.91 -8.35
N ALA A 95 -16.11 4.93 -7.66
CA ALA A 95 -17.16 3.92 -7.82
C ALA A 95 -17.77 3.91 -9.23
N GLN A 96 -17.73 5.05 -9.93
CA GLN A 96 -18.14 5.16 -11.34
C GLN A 96 -17.01 4.89 -12.34
N GLY A 97 -15.78 4.64 -11.89
CA GLY A 97 -14.61 4.46 -12.76
C GLY A 97 -14.13 5.77 -13.41
N LEU A 98 -14.48 6.92 -12.85
CA LEU A 98 -14.06 8.24 -13.33
C LEU A 98 -12.66 8.55 -12.79
N SER A 99 -11.65 8.35 -13.65
CA SER A 99 -10.26 8.68 -13.37
C SER A 99 -9.55 9.04 -14.68
N PRO A 100 -8.74 10.12 -14.73
CA PRO A 100 -8.37 10.99 -13.62
C PRO A 100 -9.48 11.99 -13.23
N LEU A 101 -9.45 12.46 -11.99
CA LEU A 101 -10.21 13.63 -11.53
C LEU A 101 -9.40 14.88 -11.76
N VAL A 102 -10.03 15.93 -12.26
CA VAL A 102 -9.39 17.20 -12.60
C VAL A 102 -10.15 18.35 -11.97
N LEU A 103 -9.46 19.40 -11.53
CA LEU A 103 -10.10 20.61 -11.03
C LEU A 103 -9.27 21.86 -11.37
N SER A 104 -9.95 22.99 -11.55
CA SER A 104 -9.34 24.32 -11.57
C SER A 104 -9.30 24.85 -10.13
N ALA A 105 -8.11 24.86 -9.52
CA ALA A 105 -7.94 25.36 -8.16
C ALA A 105 -7.45 26.80 -8.17
N GLN A 106 -8.12 27.67 -7.42
CA GLN A 106 -7.59 28.99 -7.08
C GLN A 106 -6.23 28.83 -6.39
N VAL A 107 -5.26 29.70 -6.70
CA VAL A 107 -3.88 29.56 -6.20
C VAL A 107 -3.80 29.46 -4.67
N HIS A 108 -4.69 30.14 -3.94
CA HIS A 108 -4.73 30.07 -2.48
C HIS A 108 -5.31 28.75 -1.93
N ALA A 109 -6.09 28.02 -2.73
CA ALA A 109 -6.70 26.74 -2.38
C ALA A 109 -5.81 25.54 -2.73
N LEU A 110 -4.68 25.74 -3.43
CA LEU A 110 -3.74 24.67 -3.77
C LEU A 110 -3.30 23.81 -2.56
N PRO A 111 -2.98 24.38 -1.38
CA PRO A 111 -2.58 23.57 -0.22
C PRO A 111 -3.72 22.68 0.30
N PHE A 112 -4.97 23.08 0.11
CA PHE A 112 -6.13 22.26 0.48
C PHE A 112 -6.24 21.02 -0.42
N TYR A 113 -6.21 21.23 -1.74
CA TYR A 113 -6.29 20.12 -2.70
C TYR A 113 -5.05 19.22 -2.68
N ALA A 114 -3.87 19.77 -2.42
CA ALA A 114 -2.64 19.00 -2.27
C ALA A 114 -2.71 18.01 -1.09
N LYS A 115 -3.36 18.37 0.02
CA LYS A 115 -3.59 17.46 1.16
C LYS A 115 -4.50 16.28 0.80
N LEU A 116 -5.41 16.47 -0.16
CA LEU A 116 -6.29 15.44 -0.69
C LEU A 116 -5.61 14.57 -1.77
N GLY A 117 -4.33 14.85 -2.09
CA GLY A 117 -3.53 14.09 -3.05
C GLY A 117 -3.55 14.62 -4.47
N PHE A 118 -4.22 15.74 -4.75
CA PHE A 118 -4.18 16.37 -6.06
C PHE A 118 -2.79 16.98 -6.33
N ALA A 119 -2.31 16.86 -7.57
CA ALA A 119 -1.06 17.48 -8.00
C ALA A 119 -1.30 18.51 -9.11
N ILE A 120 -0.55 19.62 -9.08
CA ILE A 120 -0.60 20.66 -10.11
C ILE A 120 -0.26 20.05 -11.48
N SER A 121 -1.12 20.28 -12.48
CA SER A 121 -0.97 19.80 -13.86
C SER A 121 -0.72 20.89 -14.89
N SER A 122 -0.96 22.17 -14.55
CA SER A 122 -0.78 23.30 -15.46
C SER A 122 0.13 24.40 -14.91
N GLU A 123 0.52 25.32 -15.79
CA GLU A 123 0.95 26.65 -15.38
C GLU A 123 -0.21 27.46 -14.79
N GLU A 124 0.10 28.61 -14.21
CA GLU A 124 -0.90 29.52 -13.66
C GLU A 124 -1.63 30.29 -14.77
N TYR A 125 -2.95 30.36 -14.67
CA TYR A 125 -3.80 31.09 -15.61
C TYR A 125 -4.89 31.88 -14.87
N MET A 126 -5.52 32.82 -15.57
CA MET A 126 -6.58 33.65 -15.02
C MET A 126 -7.95 33.12 -15.43
N GLU A 127 -8.83 32.92 -14.46
CA GLU A 127 -10.22 32.53 -14.66
C GLU A 127 -11.11 33.49 -13.85
N ALA A 128 -12.05 34.15 -14.52
CA ALA A 128 -12.88 35.23 -13.94
C ALA A 128 -12.09 36.32 -13.18
N GLY A 129 -10.84 36.59 -13.58
CA GLY A 129 -9.99 37.57 -12.90
C GLY A 129 -9.29 37.05 -11.63
N ILE A 130 -9.34 35.75 -11.37
CA ILE A 130 -8.70 35.09 -10.23
C ILE A 130 -7.60 34.12 -10.73
N PRO A 131 -6.41 34.08 -10.12
CA PRO A 131 -5.35 33.17 -10.52
C PRO A 131 -5.68 31.73 -10.12
N HIS A 132 -5.56 30.82 -11.07
CA HIS A 132 -5.87 29.39 -10.95
C HIS A 132 -4.73 28.53 -11.48
N ARG A 133 -4.70 27.28 -11.02
CA ARG A 133 -3.94 26.19 -11.63
C ARG A 133 -4.81 24.96 -11.69
N GLU A 134 -4.69 24.22 -12.79
CA GLU A 134 -5.28 22.92 -12.90
C GLU A 134 -4.54 21.94 -11.96
N MET A 135 -5.30 21.07 -11.31
CA MET A 135 -4.79 19.97 -10.52
C MET A 135 -5.50 18.66 -10.87
N ARG A 136 -4.79 17.55 -10.74
CA ARG A 136 -5.26 16.20 -11.11
C ARG A 136 -5.02 15.16 -10.03
N TRP A 137 -5.93 14.18 -9.94
CA TRP A 137 -5.88 13.04 -9.03
C TRP A 137 -6.28 11.72 -9.73
N PRO A 138 -5.54 10.61 -9.55
CA PRO A 138 -4.26 10.55 -8.87
C PRO A 138 -3.23 11.43 -9.60
N ALA A 139 -2.22 11.89 -8.86
CA ALA A 139 -1.12 12.64 -9.46
C ALA A 139 -0.53 11.80 -10.60
N ALA A 140 -0.50 12.36 -11.82
CA ALA A 140 0.20 11.70 -12.92
C ALA A 140 1.63 11.42 -12.45
N GLU A 141 2.10 10.18 -12.67
CA GLU A 141 3.53 9.88 -12.52
C GLU A 141 4.29 10.94 -13.31
N LYS A 142 5.12 11.73 -12.62
CA LYS A 142 6.10 12.56 -13.32
C LYS A 142 7.02 11.58 -14.02
N GLU A 143 6.78 11.34 -15.32
CA GLU A 143 7.84 10.89 -16.21
C GLU A 143 8.94 11.94 -16.07
N LEU A 144 9.94 11.62 -15.27
CA LEU A 144 11.14 12.42 -15.18
C LEU A 144 11.70 12.47 -16.61
N PRO A 145 12.11 13.65 -17.10
CA PRO A 145 12.74 13.73 -18.40
C PRO A 145 13.88 12.71 -18.44
N PRO A 146 14.09 11.99 -19.56
CA PRO A 146 15.24 11.11 -19.70
C PRO A 146 16.47 11.92 -19.31
N ILE A 147 17.19 11.44 -18.30
CA ILE A 147 18.45 12.06 -17.91
C ILE A 147 19.38 11.82 -19.10
N ASP A 148 19.64 12.87 -19.88
CA ASP A 148 20.74 12.89 -20.83
C ASP A 148 22.04 12.84 -20.02
N PHE A 149 22.42 11.63 -19.64
CA PHE A 149 23.66 11.36 -18.93
C PHE A 149 24.81 11.49 -19.91
N THR A 150 25.25 12.72 -20.12
CA THR A 150 26.57 13.00 -20.68
C THR A 150 27.57 12.76 -19.58
N SER A 151 28.16 11.55 -19.55
CA SER A 151 29.20 11.21 -18.58
C SER A 151 30.31 12.26 -18.63
N PRO A 152 30.56 13.02 -17.54
CA PRO A 152 31.64 14.00 -17.54
C PRO A 152 33.04 13.36 -17.37
N GLY A 153 33.19 12.08 -17.74
CA GLY A 153 34.37 11.25 -17.52
C GLY A 153 34.21 10.26 -16.37
N ARG A 154 35.32 9.59 -16.01
CA ARG A 154 35.38 8.61 -14.92
C ARG A 154 35.30 9.34 -13.58
N PHE A 155 34.23 9.13 -12.81
CA PHE A 155 34.12 9.61 -11.43
C PHE A 155 34.54 8.52 -10.48
N GLU A 156 35.36 8.86 -9.48
CA GLU A 156 35.49 8.03 -8.28
C GLU A 156 34.22 8.22 -7.45
N VAL A 157 33.36 7.20 -7.45
CA VAL A 157 32.18 7.16 -6.60
C VAL A 157 32.64 6.96 -5.16
N HIS A 158 32.77 8.05 -4.41
CA HIS A 158 32.84 7.99 -2.96
C HIS A 158 31.44 7.72 -2.41
N ASN A 159 31.03 6.46 -2.50
CA ASN A 159 29.91 6.00 -1.69
C ASN A 159 30.36 6.18 -0.23
N PRO A 160 29.61 6.90 0.63
CA PRO A 160 29.89 6.85 2.06
C PRO A 160 29.99 5.37 2.43
N PRO A 161 30.97 4.95 3.26
CA PRO A 161 31.07 3.56 3.66
C PRO A 161 29.71 3.17 4.21
N VAL A 162 28.98 2.33 3.47
CA VAL A 162 27.75 1.73 3.97
C VAL A 162 28.19 1.12 5.26
N ALA A 163 27.69 1.64 6.39
CA ALA A 163 28.04 1.10 7.69
C ALA A 163 27.82 -0.40 7.57
N THR A 164 28.93 -1.15 7.58
CA THR A 164 28.90 -2.58 7.28
C THR A 164 28.11 -3.17 8.42
N ARG A 165 26.81 -3.39 8.22
CA ARG A 165 25.98 -4.05 9.23
C ARG A 165 26.72 -5.33 9.57
N ALA A 166 27.00 -5.52 10.85
CA ALA A 166 27.71 -6.71 11.30
C ALA A 166 27.00 -7.94 10.73
N ARG A 167 27.75 -8.81 10.05
CA ARG A 167 27.18 -10.05 9.52
C ARG A 167 26.64 -10.86 10.69
N TYR A 168 25.40 -11.31 10.59
CA TYR A 168 24.87 -12.24 11.55
C TYR A 168 25.64 -13.56 11.45
N THR A 169 26.01 -14.09 12.61
CA THR A 169 26.63 -15.40 12.79
C THR A 169 25.82 -16.17 13.81
N SER A 170 25.64 -17.46 13.60
CA SER A 170 25.06 -18.36 14.60
C SER A 170 26.14 -19.25 15.17
N GLU A 171 26.11 -19.45 16.48
CA GLU A 171 27.01 -20.35 17.21
C GLU A 171 26.38 -21.73 17.46
N LEU A 172 25.18 -21.98 16.94
CA LEU A 172 24.50 -23.26 17.10
C LEU A 172 25.27 -24.37 16.38
N PRO A 173 25.44 -25.55 17.01
CA PRO A 173 26.30 -26.61 16.48
C PRO A 173 25.70 -27.36 15.29
N GLN A 174 24.38 -27.28 15.08
CA GLN A 174 23.69 -28.11 14.08
C GLN A 174 23.98 -27.67 12.63
N GLN A 175 24.20 -28.65 11.75
CA GLN A 175 24.51 -28.47 10.34
C GLN A 175 23.38 -28.95 9.44
N LEU A 176 22.88 -28.04 8.60
CA LEU A 176 21.90 -28.34 7.55
C LEU A 176 22.45 -29.38 6.58
N GLY A 177 21.72 -30.47 6.38
CA GLY A 177 22.15 -31.56 5.51
C GLY A 177 22.84 -32.72 6.24
N THR A 178 23.17 -32.56 7.52
CA THR A 178 23.92 -33.57 8.29
C THR A 178 23.16 -34.00 9.55
N ASP A 179 22.74 -33.04 10.38
CA ASP A 179 22.19 -33.36 11.70
C ASP A 179 20.71 -33.76 11.65
N SER A 180 20.45 -35.02 12.01
CA SER A 180 19.11 -35.62 11.97
C SER A 180 18.34 -35.55 13.29
N GLU A 181 19.03 -35.15 14.37
CA GLU A 181 18.43 -34.99 15.69
C GLU A 181 17.33 -33.93 15.66
N LEU A 182 16.27 -34.22 16.41
CA LEU A 182 15.16 -33.29 16.60
C LEU A 182 15.54 -32.33 17.74
N VAL A 183 15.47 -31.04 17.46
CA VAL A 183 15.60 -30.00 18.48
C VAL A 183 14.22 -29.40 18.73
N GLU A 184 13.79 -29.38 19.98
CA GLU A 184 12.53 -28.77 20.39
C GLU A 184 12.63 -27.24 20.32
N LEU A 185 11.55 -26.62 19.88
CA LEU A 185 11.46 -25.17 19.72
C LEU A 185 10.44 -24.57 20.68
N ASP A 186 10.78 -23.40 21.20
CA ASP A 186 9.93 -22.54 22.00
C ASP A 186 10.07 -21.06 21.56
N GLU A 187 9.41 -20.15 22.27
CA GLU A 187 9.44 -18.72 21.94
C GLU A 187 10.83 -18.07 22.06
N ASP A 188 11.70 -18.66 22.89
CA ASP A 188 13.02 -18.14 23.22
C ASP A 188 14.04 -18.56 22.15
N ASN A 189 14.09 -19.86 21.82
CA ASN A 189 15.12 -20.43 20.96
C ASN A 189 14.75 -20.44 19.46
N ALA A 190 13.47 -20.35 19.10
CA ALA A 190 13.02 -20.57 17.72
C ALA A 190 13.64 -19.59 16.72
N GLY A 191 13.83 -18.34 17.14
CA GLY A 191 14.45 -17.34 16.25
C GLY A 191 15.92 -17.60 15.99
N ASP A 192 16.68 -18.12 16.96
CA ASP A 192 18.09 -18.45 16.75
C ASP A 192 18.24 -19.66 15.83
N HIS A 193 17.38 -20.67 15.99
CA HIS A 193 17.33 -21.81 15.08
C HIS A 193 16.87 -21.43 13.67
N LEU A 194 15.89 -20.52 13.52
CA LEU A 194 15.46 -20.03 12.21
C LEU A 194 16.57 -19.22 11.52
N CYS A 195 17.23 -18.30 12.24
CA CYS A 195 18.39 -17.57 11.72
C CYS A 195 19.50 -18.52 11.27
N HIS A 196 19.82 -19.53 12.09
CA HIS A 196 20.82 -20.55 11.76
C HIS A 196 20.46 -21.36 10.52
N LEU A 197 19.19 -21.76 10.40
CA LEU A 197 18.68 -22.47 9.23
C LEU A 197 18.79 -21.60 7.96
N ILE A 198 18.38 -20.33 8.04
CA ILE A 198 18.44 -19.37 6.92
C ILE A 198 19.88 -19.21 6.42
N LEU A 199 20.83 -18.99 7.33
CA LEU A 199 22.22 -18.71 6.97
C LEU A 199 22.90 -19.90 6.26
N GLN A 200 22.46 -21.12 6.56
CA GLN A 200 22.98 -22.35 5.94
C GLN A 200 22.25 -22.74 4.63
N THR A 201 21.06 -22.18 4.36
CA THR A 201 20.24 -22.51 3.18
C THR A 201 20.92 -22.06 1.88
N ARG A 202 21.04 -22.93 0.87
CA ARG A 202 21.76 -22.62 -0.36
C ARG A 202 20.88 -22.26 -1.55
N HIS A 203 19.71 -22.88 -1.65
CA HIS A 203 18.87 -22.81 -2.86
C HIS A 203 17.50 -22.23 -2.59
N SER A 204 16.77 -22.74 -1.60
CA SER A 204 15.39 -22.32 -1.40
C SER A 204 14.96 -22.40 0.06
N LEU A 205 14.36 -21.32 0.54
CA LEU A 205 13.60 -21.31 1.78
C LEU A 205 12.11 -21.16 1.45
N ARG A 206 11.30 -22.11 1.89
CA ARG A 206 9.84 -22.08 1.74
C ARG A 206 9.20 -21.92 3.10
N VAL A 207 8.27 -20.98 3.24
CA VAL A 207 7.60 -20.68 4.50
C VAL A 207 6.10 -20.78 4.27
N TYR A 208 5.45 -21.73 4.94
CA TYR A 208 3.99 -21.91 4.92
C TYR A 208 3.36 -21.38 6.20
N HIS A 209 2.20 -20.73 6.10
CA HIS A 209 1.51 -20.09 7.23
C HIS A 209 2.39 -19.03 7.93
N ALA A 210 3.07 -18.20 7.14
CA ALA A 210 3.91 -17.13 7.70
C ALA A 210 3.07 -16.10 8.49
N ASP A 211 1.78 -15.96 8.18
CA ASP A 211 0.80 -15.19 8.93
C ASP A 211 0.62 -15.68 10.38
N LEU A 212 0.77 -16.98 10.63
CA LEU A 212 0.80 -17.54 11.99
C LEU A 212 2.18 -17.49 12.66
N MET A 213 3.23 -17.17 11.89
CA MET A 213 4.62 -17.10 12.36
C MET A 213 5.16 -15.67 12.41
N LEU A 214 4.31 -14.63 12.34
CA LEU A 214 4.78 -13.24 12.33
C LEU A 214 5.63 -12.88 13.56
N TRP A 215 5.31 -13.45 14.73
CA TRP A 215 6.10 -13.28 15.96
C TRP A 215 7.57 -13.74 15.81
N LEU A 216 7.84 -14.57 14.81
CA LEU A 216 9.14 -15.11 14.46
C LEU A 216 9.70 -14.45 13.19
N CYS A 217 8.93 -14.44 12.11
CA CYS A 217 9.35 -13.97 10.78
C CYS A 217 9.56 -12.45 10.68
N HIS A 218 8.89 -11.63 11.51
CA HIS A 218 9.08 -10.17 11.55
C HIS A 218 10.11 -9.71 12.58
N ARG A 219 10.79 -10.64 13.28
CA ARG A 219 11.89 -10.24 14.16
C ARG A 219 13.02 -9.65 13.31
N GLN A 220 13.56 -8.51 13.73
CA GLN A 220 14.66 -7.81 13.05
C GLN A 220 15.80 -8.77 12.63
N ARG A 221 16.24 -9.61 13.58
CA ARG A 221 17.31 -10.60 13.36
C ARG A 221 17.04 -11.56 12.21
N VAL A 222 15.77 -11.98 12.03
CA VAL A 222 15.37 -12.92 10.98
C VAL A 222 15.39 -12.21 9.62
N ILE A 223 14.86 -10.99 9.55
CA ILE A 223 14.91 -10.17 8.33
C ILE A 223 16.37 -9.89 7.94
N ASP A 224 17.23 -9.53 8.89
CA ASP A 224 18.65 -9.30 8.62
C ASP A 224 19.36 -10.56 8.12
N CYS A 225 19.05 -11.74 8.67
CA CYS A 225 19.57 -13.01 8.17
C CYS A 225 19.09 -13.33 6.75
N LEU A 226 17.83 -13.05 6.43
CA LEU A 226 17.30 -13.21 5.08
C LEU A 226 17.98 -12.25 4.10
N GLU A 227 18.12 -10.97 4.46
CA GLU A 227 18.86 -9.99 3.64
C GLU A 227 20.30 -10.44 3.40
N GLN A 228 21.00 -10.85 4.46
CA GLN A 228 22.36 -11.37 4.36
C GLN A 228 22.39 -12.58 3.43
N ARG A 229 21.44 -13.51 3.57
CA ARG A 229 21.44 -14.74 2.78
C ARG A 229 21.17 -14.46 1.31
N ILE A 230 20.17 -13.64 1.03
CA ILE A 230 19.82 -13.14 -0.30
C ILE A 230 21.02 -12.43 -0.92
N ALA A 231 21.73 -11.57 -0.19
CA ALA A 231 22.90 -10.85 -0.71
C ALA A 231 24.09 -11.77 -1.03
N SER A 232 24.21 -12.91 -0.33
CA SER A 232 25.39 -13.77 -0.41
C SER A 232 25.21 -15.04 -1.25
N GLU A 233 23.99 -15.54 -1.44
CA GLU A 233 23.67 -16.65 -2.35
C GLU A 233 22.87 -16.16 -3.58
N PRO A 234 23.46 -16.07 -4.78
CA PRO A 234 22.75 -15.60 -5.99
C PRO A 234 21.57 -16.47 -6.41
N ARG A 235 21.61 -17.77 -6.08
CA ARG A 235 20.56 -18.75 -6.42
C ARG A 235 19.51 -18.93 -5.33
N PHE A 236 19.63 -18.23 -4.21
CA PHE A 236 18.69 -18.33 -3.11
C PHE A 236 17.33 -17.74 -3.52
N ALA A 237 16.27 -18.51 -3.30
CA ALA A 237 14.88 -18.09 -3.47
C ALA A 237 14.10 -18.25 -2.16
N LEU A 238 13.36 -17.22 -1.78
CA LEU A 238 12.40 -17.22 -0.67
C LEU A 238 10.98 -17.26 -1.22
N GLN A 239 10.23 -18.29 -0.85
CA GLN A 239 8.82 -18.45 -1.18
C GLN A 239 8.00 -18.44 0.10
N VAL A 240 7.07 -17.50 0.23
CA VAL A 240 6.22 -17.33 1.42
C VAL A 240 4.77 -17.51 1.02
N LEU A 241 4.11 -18.49 1.60
CA LEU A 241 2.69 -18.76 1.39
C LEU A 241 1.91 -18.45 2.67
N LEU A 242 0.92 -17.58 2.52
CA LEU A 242 0.00 -17.13 3.57
C LEU A 242 -1.35 -17.82 3.37
N ASP A 243 -2.07 -18.11 4.45
CA ASP A 243 -3.49 -18.44 4.33
C ASP A 243 -4.31 -17.15 4.16
N GLN A 244 -4.11 -16.21 5.09
CA GLN A 244 -4.70 -14.88 5.05
C GLN A 244 -3.62 -13.82 5.17
N LEU A 245 -3.83 -12.65 4.56
CA LEU A 245 -2.94 -11.50 4.73
C LEU A 245 -3.37 -10.69 5.98
N PRO A 246 -2.64 -10.74 7.09
CA PRO A 246 -3.02 -9.98 8.28
C PRO A 246 -2.69 -8.49 8.10
N GLY A 247 -3.48 -7.60 8.71
CA GLY A 247 -3.33 -6.14 8.53
C GLY A 247 -1.98 -5.56 8.98
N ASN A 248 -1.26 -6.25 9.87
CA ASN A 248 0.08 -5.88 10.32
C ASN A 248 1.22 -6.48 9.47
N PHE A 249 0.92 -7.27 8.43
CA PHE A 249 1.93 -7.89 7.57
C PHE A 249 2.82 -6.85 6.86
N LEU A 250 2.28 -5.66 6.60
CA LEU A 250 2.97 -4.59 5.89
C LEU A 250 3.76 -3.65 6.84
N GLN A 251 3.63 -3.81 8.15
CA GLN A 251 4.22 -2.89 9.14
C GLN A 251 5.64 -3.29 9.54
N GLY A 252 6.48 -2.29 9.80
CA GLY A 252 7.84 -2.49 10.34
C GLY A 252 8.79 -3.19 9.37
N HIS A 253 9.77 -3.93 9.91
CA HIS A 253 10.66 -4.80 9.13
C HIS A 253 9.91 -6.07 8.75
N SER A 254 9.45 -6.13 7.51
CA SER A 254 8.52 -7.16 7.05
C SER A 254 9.07 -7.97 5.88
N LEU A 255 8.51 -9.17 5.69
CA LEU A 255 8.77 -9.97 4.50
C LEU A 255 8.34 -9.24 3.21
N ALA A 256 7.32 -8.38 3.30
CA ALA A 256 6.89 -7.55 2.18
C ALA A 256 8.02 -6.62 1.69
N GLN A 257 8.75 -5.97 2.60
CA GLN A 257 9.89 -5.12 2.21
C GLN A 257 10.97 -5.89 1.47
N LEU A 258 11.26 -7.14 1.89
CA LEU A 258 12.19 -8.03 1.18
C LEU A 258 11.70 -8.35 -0.24
N MET A 259 10.39 -8.59 -0.39
CA MET A 259 9.77 -8.83 -1.71
C MET A 259 9.97 -7.63 -2.64
N HIS A 260 9.77 -6.41 -2.16
CA HIS A 260 9.98 -5.19 -2.96
C HIS A 260 11.45 -4.96 -3.31
N ARG A 261 12.36 -5.20 -2.36
CA ARG A 261 13.80 -5.00 -2.57
C ARG A 261 14.41 -6.08 -3.47
N PHE A 262 13.85 -7.29 -3.48
CA PHE A 262 14.37 -8.44 -4.21
C PHE A 262 13.28 -9.25 -4.94
N PRO A 263 12.54 -8.65 -5.89
CA PRO A 263 11.32 -9.24 -6.48
C PRO A 263 11.59 -10.51 -7.30
N SER A 264 12.79 -10.70 -7.82
CA SER A 264 13.19 -11.91 -8.55
C SER A 264 13.56 -13.09 -7.63
N ARG A 265 13.73 -12.84 -6.33
CA ARG A 265 14.22 -13.84 -5.36
C ARG A 265 13.30 -14.04 -4.18
N VAL A 266 12.40 -13.11 -3.92
CA VAL A 266 11.43 -13.18 -2.82
C VAL A 266 10.06 -13.11 -3.44
N SER A 267 9.24 -14.13 -3.20
CA SER A 267 7.87 -14.20 -3.68
C SER A 267 6.94 -14.48 -2.51
N ILE A 268 5.86 -13.71 -2.43
CA ILE A 268 4.81 -13.88 -1.43
C ILE A 268 3.49 -14.14 -2.15
N ARG A 269 2.79 -15.20 -1.74
CA ARG A 269 1.47 -15.58 -2.25
C ARG A 269 0.52 -15.84 -1.09
N GLN A 270 -0.75 -15.70 -1.36
CA GLN A 270 -1.85 -16.12 -0.50
C GLN A 270 -2.53 -17.32 -1.14
N GLN A 271 -2.85 -18.32 -0.31
CA GLN A 271 -3.54 -19.53 -0.70
C GLN A 271 -4.96 -19.19 -1.21
N HIS A 272 -5.47 -20.00 -2.15
CA HIS A 272 -6.84 -19.88 -2.60
C HIS A 272 -7.84 -20.21 -1.47
N PRO A 273 -8.88 -19.39 -1.22
CA PRO A 273 -9.81 -19.59 -0.09
C PRO A 273 -10.58 -20.91 -0.11
N GLU A 274 -10.76 -21.52 -1.28
CA GLU A 274 -11.49 -22.79 -1.43
C GLU A 274 -10.68 -24.03 -1.06
N LEU A 275 -9.36 -23.90 -0.91
CA LEU A 275 -8.50 -25.02 -0.54
C LEU A 275 -8.40 -25.14 0.99
N ALA A 276 -8.48 -26.36 1.48
CA ALA A 276 -8.32 -26.64 2.90
C ALA A 276 -6.95 -26.18 3.40
N SER A 277 -6.96 -25.29 4.39
CA SER A 277 -5.78 -24.82 5.10
C SER A 277 -5.27 -25.90 6.06
N ASP A 278 -3.96 -26.13 6.06
CA ASP A 278 -3.32 -27.06 6.99
C ASP A 278 -3.09 -26.35 8.35
N PRO A 279 -3.33 -27.00 9.50
CA PRO A 279 -3.29 -26.33 10.81
C PRO A 279 -1.86 -26.00 11.30
N GLN A 280 -0.84 -26.61 10.70
CA GLN A 280 0.57 -26.41 11.05
C GLN A 280 1.23 -25.32 10.20
N ALA A 281 2.18 -24.62 10.80
CA ALA A 281 3.10 -23.73 10.08
C ALA A 281 4.48 -24.39 9.97
N TYR A 282 5.20 -24.15 8.88
CA TYR A 282 6.52 -24.75 8.68
C TYR A 282 7.42 -23.96 7.75
N CYS A 283 8.73 -24.14 7.94
CA CYS A 283 9.78 -23.67 7.04
C CYS A 283 10.56 -24.86 6.48
N LEU A 284 10.79 -24.89 5.18
CA LEU A 284 11.60 -25.89 4.49
C LEU A 284 12.85 -25.23 3.92
N ALA A 285 14.02 -25.74 4.32
CA ALA A 285 15.31 -25.31 3.80
C ALA A 285 15.87 -26.37 2.85
N ASP A 286 16.07 -25.97 1.60
CA ASP A 286 16.52 -26.81 0.49
C ASP A 286 15.69 -28.10 0.39
N SER A 287 16.32 -29.27 0.48
CA SER A 287 15.66 -30.58 0.41
C SER A 287 15.82 -31.40 1.70
N THR A 288 16.32 -30.78 2.77
CA THR A 288 16.78 -31.48 3.98
C THR A 288 16.31 -30.83 5.28
N GLY A 289 16.23 -29.50 5.36
CA GLY A 289 15.86 -28.81 6.60
C GLY A 289 14.36 -28.63 6.75
N LEU A 290 13.85 -28.89 7.95
CA LEU A 290 12.44 -28.70 8.32
C LEU A 290 12.37 -28.05 9.70
N MET A 291 11.72 -26.89 9.79
CA MET A 291 11.20 -26.33 11.04
C MET A 291 9.68 -26.43 10.99
N MET A 292 9.03 -26.90 12.05
CA MET A 292 7.59 -27.12 12.11
C MET A 292 7.01 -26.68 13.44
N LEU A 293 5.91 -25.93 13.37
CA LEU A 293 5.03 -25.61 14.49
C LEU A 293 3.69 -26.32 14.26
N PRO A 294 3.45 -27.50 14.88
CA PRO A 294 2.21 -28.25 14.72
C PRO A 294 0.97 -27.47 15.17
N GLN A 295 1.14 -26.61 16.18
CA GLN A 295 0.11 -25.73 16.71
C GLN A 295 0.73 -24.32 16.87
N PRO A 296 0.73 -23.49 15.81
CA PRO A 296 1.44 -22.21 15.80
C PRO A 296 1.06 -21.28 16.96
N GLN A 297 -0.19 -21.35 17.44
CA GLN A 297 -0.66 -20.55 18.58
C GLN A 297 0.09 -20.84 19.89
N LYS A 298 0.62 -22.06 20.06
CA LYS A 298 1.43 -22.42 21.24
C LYS A 298 2.87 -21.93 21.16
N LYS A 299 3.32 -21.45 19.99
CA LYS A 299 4.71 -21.06 19.71
C LYS A 299 5.72 -22.15 20.08
N GLN A 300 5.31 -23.41 19.96
CA GLN A 300 6.12 -24.59 20.23
C GLN A 300 6.18 -25.48 19.00
N GLY A 301 7.30 -26.16 18.81
CA GLY A 301 7.48 -27.07 17.70
C GLY A 301 8.84 -27.74 17.71
N PHE A 302 9.37 -28.00 16.53
CA PHE A 302 10.67 -28.63 16.41
C PHE A 302 11.38 -28.23 15.12
N ILE A 303 12.69 -28.41 15.10
CA ILE A 303 13.52 -28.32 13.90
C ILE A 303 14.32 -29.60 13.72
N ARG A 304 14.49 -30.01 12.46
CA ARG A 304 15.44 -31.02 12.00
C ARG A 304 16.26 -30.42 10.87
N TYR A 305 17.58 -30.46 11.02
CA TYR A 305 18.51 -30.00 9.99
C TYR A 305 18.71 -31.04 8.88
N TYR A 306 18.25 -32.28 9.10
CA TYR A 306 18.22 -33.33 8.10
C TYR A 306 16.99 -34.25 8.25
N SER A 307 16.02 -34.10 7.34
CA SER A 307 14.84 -34.97 7.24
C SER A 307 14.26 -34.96 5.81
N ARG A 308 14.96 -35.62 4.86
CA ARG A 308 14.59 -35.61 3.43
C ARG A 308 13.16 -36.08 3.16
N ASP A 309 12.71 -37.14 3.83
CA ASP A 309 11.38 -37.70 3.59
C ASP A 309 10.27 -36.75 4.03
N GLN A 310 10.45 -36.08 5.18
CA GLN A 310 9.50 -35.08 5.66
C GLN A 310 9.53 -33.83 4.77
N VAL A 311 10.71 -33.34 4.39
CA VAL A 311 10.81 -32.19 3.48
C VAL A 311 10.15 -32.50 2.15
N LYS A 312 10.37 -33.68 1.56
CA LYS A 312 9.71 -34.08 0.31
C LYS A 312 8.18 -34.08 0.43
N ARG A 313 7.64 -34.62 1.53
CA ARG A 313 6.19 -34.63 1.81
C ARG A 313 5.62 -33.21 1.90
N TRP A 314 6.22 -32.37 2.74
CA TRP A 314 5.73 -31.00 2.99
C TRP A 314 5.98 -30.06 1.81
N GLN A 315 7.04 -30.30 1.03
CA GLN A 315 7.31 -29.57 -0.20
C GLN A 315 6.27 -29.89 -1.28
N GLY A 316 5.86 -31.16 -1.42
CA GLY A 316 4.78 -31.53 -2.35
C GLY A 316 3.48 -30.80 -2.03
N ARG A 317 3.09 -30.79 -0.76
CA ARG A 317 1.91 -30.06 -0.29
C ARG A 317 2.04 -28.54 -0.48
N PHE A 318 3.20 -27.97 -0.15
CA PHE A 318 3.46 -26.55 -0.38
C PHE A 318 3.31 -26.19 -1.87
N GLN A 319 3.85 -27.00 -2.77
CA GLN A 319 3.83 -26.73 -4.20
C GLN A 319 2.40 -26.74 -4.76
N GLU A 320 1.56 -27.69 -4.34
CA GLU A 320 0.14 -27.76 -4.70
C GLU A 320 -0.61 -26.46 -4.32
N LEU A 321 -0.40 -25.99 -3.08
CA LEU A 321 -1.02 -24.75 -2.59
C LEU A 321 -0.40 -23.50 -3.23
N TRP A 322 0.89 -23.55 -3.56
CA TRP A 322 1.62 -22.45 -4.18
C TRP A 322 1.17 -22.17 -5.61
N GLU A 323 0.90 -23.22 -6.39
CA GLU A 323 0.48 -23.13 -7.80
C GLU A 323 -0.91 -22.50 -7.95
N SER A 324 -1.80 -22.79 -7.01
CA SER A 324 -3.16 -22.21 -6.92
C SER A 324 -3.21 -20.86 -6.21
N GLY A 325 -2.15 -20.49 -5.47
CA GLY A 325 -2.06 -19.23 -4.74
C GLY A 325 -1.82 -18.02 -5.64
N HIS A 326 -2.30 -16.85 -5.21
CA HIS A 326 -2.13 -15.58 -5.91
C HIS A 326 -1.33 -14.59 -5.08
N THR A 327 -0.64 -13.63 -5.70
CA THR A 327 -0.06 -12.49 -4.95
C THR A 327 -1.17 -11.51 -4.58
N PRO A 328 -1.40 -11.21 -3.28
CA PRO A 328 -2.39 -10.22 -2.83
C PRO A 328 -2.23 -8.86 -3.49
N SER A 329 -3.32 -8.16 -3.78
CA SER A 329 -3.31 -6.83 -4.40
C SER A 329 -2.57 -5.78 -3.56
N GLU A 330 -2.68 -5.89 -2.24
CA GLU A 330 -2.08 -5.04 -1.22
C GLU A 330 -0.55 -5.11 -1.28
N LEU A 331 -0.01 -6.28 -1.65
CA LEU A 331 1.42 -6.50 -1.85
C LEU A 331 1.89 -6.05 -3.25
N ARG A 332 0.97 -5.81 -4.20
CA ARG A 332 1.30 -5.24 -5.53
C ARG A 332 1.35 -3.72 -5.52
N ARG A 333 0.57 -3.06 -4.66
CA ARG A 333 0.47 -1.58 -4.57
C ARG A 333 1.77 -0.87 -4.18
N PHE A 334 2.78 -1.60 -3.70
CA PHE A 334 4.10 -1.07 -3.34
C PHE A 334 5.18 -1.32 -4.43
N GLN A 335 4.77 -1.59 -5.68
CA GLN A 335 5.68 -1.75 -6.84
C GLN A 335 5.79 -0.52 -7.75
N LEU A 336 5.20 0.62 -7.37
CA LEU A 336 5.30 1.88 -8.12
C LEU A 336 6.21 2.88 -7.41
#